data_AF-A0A523CBQ5-F1
#
_entry.id   AF-A0A523CBQ5-F1
#
_cell.length_a   1.000
_cell.length_b   1.000
_cell.length_c   1.000
_cell.angle_alpha   90.00
_cell.angle_beta   90.00
_cell.angle_gamma   90.00
#
_symmetry.space_group_name_H-M   'P 1'
#
loop_
_entity.id
_entity.type
_entity.pdbx_description
1 polymer ?
#
loop_
_entity_poly.entity_id
_entity_poly.type
_entity_poly.pdbx_seq_one_letter_code
_entity_poly.pdbx_strand_id
1 'polypeptide(L)'
;MSGIDHTATLLELATLVSEVLERAGIVSTLSGGAAVSIYTKNEYESHDLDFVTSERNSTIACALAPLGFESEPGTRAFSHPDTDYFVEFPPGPLGLGETVGEDSRRAGLGLSRCFATHAE
;
A
#
# COMPACT_ATOMS: atom_id res chain seq x y z
N MET A 1 9.70 -5.13 -15.49
CA MET A 1 8.41 -4.98 -14.76
C MET A 1 7.65 -3.92 -15.52
N SER A 2 6.42 -4.22 -15.98
CA SER A 2 5.56 -3.19 -16.58
C SER A 2 5.32 -2.11 -15.53
N GLY A 3 5.61 -0.86 -15.90
CA GLY A 3 5.36 0.29 -15.05
C GLY A 3 3.85 0.51 -14.87
N ILE A 4 3.49 1.30 -13.86
CA ILE A 4 2.12 1.79 -13.72
C ILE A 4 1.84 2.74 -14.90
N ASP A 5 0.70 2.58 -15.55
CA ASP A 5 0.21 3.47 -16.60
C ASP A 5 -1.26 3.85 -16.36
N HIS A 6 -1.79 4.79 -17.15
CA HIS A 6 -3.16 5.30 -17.00
C HIS A 6 -4.26 4.26 -17.25
N THR A 7 -3.91 3.05 -17.67
CA THR A 7 -4.85 1.95 -17.90
C THR A 7 -4.76 0.89 -16.81
N ALA A 8 -3.85 1.05 -15.84
CA ALA A 8 -3.70 0.15 -14.72
C ALA A 8 -5.01 0.03 -13.95
N THR A 9 -5.50 -1.19 -13.86
CA THR A 9 -6.69 -1.49 -13.07
C THR A 9 -6.37 -1.42 -11.58
N LEU A 10 -7.40 -1.19 -10.76
CA LEU A 10 -7.27 -1.21 -9.30
C LEU A 10 -6.71 -2.54 -8.77
N LEU A 11 -7.02 -3.66 -9.44
CA LEU A 11 -6.46 -4.99 -9.13
C LEU A 11 -4.95 -5.07 -9.43
N GLU A 12 -4.51 -4.55 -10.57
CA GLU A 12 -3.09 -4.53 -10.93
C GLU A 12 -2.29 -3.66 -9.97
N LEU A 13 -2.82 -2.48 -9.61
CA LEU A 13 -2.21 -1.62 -8.59
C LEU A 13 -2.12 -2.32 -7.23
N ALA A 14 -3.22 -2.93 -6.76
CA ALA A 14 -3.23 -3.69 -5.52
C ALA A 14 -2.19 -4.82 -5.53
N THR A 15 -2.04 -5.51 -6.65
CA THR A 15 -1.07 -6.60 -6.83
C THR A 15 0.36 -6.06 -6.76
N LEU A 16 0.68 -5.03 -7.55
CA LEU A 16 2.01 -4.42 -7.60
C LEU A 16 2.45 -3.88 -6.23
N VAL A 17 1.56 -3.15 -5.57
CA VAL A 17 1.81 -2.60 -4.23
C VAL A 17 2.01 -3.73 -3.23
N SER A 18 1.15 -4.76 -3.22
CA SER A 18 1.26 -5.90 -2.29
C SER A 18 2.59 -6.64 -2.47
N GLU A 19 2.99 -6.92 -3.71
CA GLU A 19 4.26 -7.60 -3.99
C GLU A 19 5.47 -6.77 -3.52
N VAL A 20 5.43 -5.45 -3.70
CA VAL A 20 6.51 -4.56 -3.28
C VAL A 20 6.61 -4.49 -1.76
N LEU A 21 5.48 -4.39 -1.05
CA LEU A 21 5.45 -4.43 0.40
C LEU A 21 5.97 -5.77 0.93
N GLU A 22 5.54 -6.89 0.35
CA GLU A 22 6.02 -8.23 0.72
C GLU A 22 7.53 -8.38 0.48
N ARG A 23 8.03 -7.95 -0.69
CA ARG A 23 9.48 -7.97 -1.01
C ARG A 23 10.30 -7.10 -0.05
N ALA A 24 9.71 -6.03 0.48
CA ALA A 24 10.31 -5.18 1.50
C ALA A 24 10.20 -5.75 2.93
N GLY A 25 9.55 -6.90 3.12
CA GLY A 25 9.30 -7.51 4.42
C GLY A 25 8.22 -6.80 5.25
N ILE A 26 7.41 -5.96 4.61
CA ILE A 26 6.32 -5.21 5.25
C ILE A 26 5.08 -6.08 5.25
N VAL A 27 4.61 -6.44 6.45
CA VAL A 27 3.32 -7.09 6.62
C VAL A 27 2.23 -6.03 6.53
N SER A 28 1.35 -6.18 5.55
CA SER A 28 0.21 -5.29 5.35
C SER A 28 -1.05 -6.07 4.98
N THR A 29 -2.20 -5.55 5.39
CA THR A 29 -3.51 -6.07 5.00
C THR A 29 -4.20 -5.04 4.11
N LEU A 30 -4.61 -5.45 2.90
CA LEU A 30 -5.50 -4.64 2.07
C LEU A 30 -6.88 -4.57 2.76
N SER A 31 -7.37 -3.36 2.97
CA SER A 31 -8.62 -3.01 3.65
C SER A 31 -9.47 -2.11 2.76
N GLY A 32 -10.70 -1.82 3.17
CA GLY A 32 -11.54 -0.80 2.55
C GLY A 32 -12.35 -1.28 1.34
N GLY A 33 -12.93 -0.30 0.63
CA GLY A 33 -13.78 -0.51 -0.54
C GLY A 33 -13.06 -1.29 -1.63
N ALA A 34 -11.78 -1.04 -1.87
CA ALA A 34 -10.95 -1.73 -2.85
C ALA A 34 -10.97 -3.27 -2.73
N ALA A 35 -10.86 -3.82 -1.52
CA ALA A 35 -10.95 -5.26 -1.29
C ALA A 35 -12.33 -5.82 -1.69
N VAL A 36 -13.39 -5.03 -1.46
CA VAL A 36 -14.75 -5.35 -1.86
C VAL A 36 -14.92 -5.18 -3.37
N SER A 37 -14.42 -4.11 -3.99
CA SER A 37 -14.49 -3.82 -5.43
C SER A 37 -13.82 -4.90 -6.28
N ILE A 38 -12.67 -5.41 -5.81
CA ILE A 38 -11.98 -6.56 -6.43
C ILE A 38 -12.89 -7.79 -6.42
N TYR A 39 -13.66 -8.01 -5.35
CA TYR A 39 -14.56 -9.17 -5.22
C TYR A 39 -15.94 -8.96 -5.87
N THR A 40 -16.41 -7.72 -6.03
CA THR A 40 -17.75 -7.37 -6.54
C THR A 40 -17.76 -6.89 -7.99
N LYS A 41 -16.61 -6.95 -8.70
CA LYS A 41 -16.48 -6.41 -10.08
C LYS A 41 -16.81 -4.92 -10.16
N ASN A 42 -16.24 -4.12 -9.26
CA ASN A 42 -16.36 -2.65 -9.30
C ASN A 42 -17.77 -2.08 -9.04
N GLU A 43 -18.71 -2.81 -8.42
CA GLU A 43 -20.04 -2.23 -8.08
C GLU A 43 -19.97 -1.11 -7.02
N TYR A 44 -18.86 -1.01 -6.29
CA TYR A 44 -18.55 0.11 -5.41
C TYR A 44 -17.17 0.63 -5.81
N GLU A 45 -17.10 1.68 -6.61
CA GLU A 45 -15.83 2.26 -7.03
C GLU A 45 -15.27 3.11 -5.88
N SER A 46 -14.23 2.60 -5.24
CA SER A 46 -13.39 3.37 -4.31
C SER A 46 -12.22 3.91 -5.12
N HIS A 47 -11.95 5.21 -5.04
CA HIS A 47 -10.80 5.82 -5.71
C HIS A 47 -9.47 5.56 -4.98
N ASP A 48 -9.54 4.89 -3.82
CA ASP A 48 -8.39 4.73 -2.92
C ASP A 48 -8.20 3.24 -2.55
N LEU A 49 -6.93 2.83 -2.45
CA LEU A 49 -6.45 1.52 -1.99
C LEU A 49 -5.92 1.65 -0.55
N ASP A 50 -6.67 1.14 0.42
CA ASP A 50 -6.27 1.19 1.83
C ASP A 50 -5.42 -0.01 2.23
N PHE A 51 -4.17 0.22 2.62
CA PHE A 51 -3.30 -0.80 3.21
C PHE A 51 -3.04 -0.51 4.68
N VAL A 52 -3.21 -1.52 5.53
CA VAL A 52 -2.97 -1.37 6.96
C VAL A 52 -1.76 -2.14 7.40
N THR A 53 -0.85 -1.42 8.06
CA THR A 53 0.43 -1.91 8.56
C THR A 53 0.86 -1.09 9.78
N SER A 54 1.62 -1.72 10.66
CA SER A 54 2.30 -1.08 11.80
C SER A 54 3.55 -0.30 11.40
N GLU A 55 3.97 -0.41 10.13
CA GLU A 55 5.20 0.22 9.65
C GLU A 55 5.13 1.75 9.58
N ARG A 56 6.30 2.39 9.70
CA ARG A 56 6.43 3.84 9.60
C ARG A 56 6.22 4.30 8.17
N ASN A 57 5.61 5.47 7.99
CA ASN A 57 5.37 6.03 6.65
C ASN A 57 6.67 6.18 5.83
N SER A 58 7.80 6.50 6.45
CA SER A 58 9.11 6.54 5.78
C SER A 58 9.58 5.17 5.24
N THR A 59 9.28 4.07 5.96
CA THR A 59 9.60 2.72 5.51
C THR A 59 8.75 2.36 4.29
N ILE A 60 7.46 2.71 4.34
CA ILE A 60 6.51 2.51 3.25
C ILE A 60 6.93 3.32 2.02
N ALA A 61 7.31 4.59 2.20
CA ALA A 61 7.80 5.45 1.13
C ALA A 61 9.04 4.86 0.42
N CYS A 62 10.03 4.36 1.17
CA CYS A 62 11.18 3.67 0.56
C CYS A 62 10.73 2.45 -0.27
N ALA A 63 9.73 1.70 0.20
CA ALA A 63 9.26 0.51 -0.50
C ALA A 63 8.54 0.88 -1.80
N LEU A 64 7.70 1.91 -1.80
CA LEU A 64 6.90 2.31 -2.96
C LEU A 64 7.64 3.18 -3.98
N ALA A 65 8.77 3.80 -3.62
CA ALA A 65 9.55 4.65 -4.51
C ALA A 65 9.95 4.00 -5.86
N PRO A 66 10.33 2.70 -5.95
CA PRO A 66 10.62 2.03 -7.21
C PRO A 66 9.42 1.88 -8.14
N LEU A 67 8.19 1.97 -7.61
CA LEU A 67 6.96 2.00 -8.40
C LEU A 67 6.60 3.41 -8.87
N GLY A 68 7.36 4.44 -8.49
CA GLY A 68 7.09 5.83 -8.85
C GLY A 68 6.09 6.55 -7.94
N PHE A 69 5.68 5.94 -6.83
CA PHE A 69 4.78 6.59 -5.87
C PHE A 69 5.52 7.61 -5.01
N GLU A 70 4.88 8.74 -4.77
CA GLU A 70 5.36 9.82 -3.91
C GLU A 70 4.44 10.00 -2.71
N SER A 71 5.02 10.32 -1.55
CA SER A 71 4.24 10.58 -0.34
C SER A 71 3.58 11.96 -0.39
N GLU A 72 2.29 12.01 -0.12
CA GLU A 72 1.56 13.28 -0.01
C GLU A 72 1.92 14.03 1.29
N PRO A 73 2.26 15.33 1.23
CA PRO A 73 2.69 16.09 2.41
C PRO A 73 1.63 16.13 3.51
N GLY A 74 1.99 15.64 4.71
CA GLY A 74 1.13 15.70 5.89
C GLY A 74 0.04 14.64 5.95
N THR A 75 0.04 13.66 5.03
CA THR A 75 -0.93 12.55 5.01
C THR A 75 -0.19 11.20 5.10
N ARG A 76 -0.95 10.09 5.13
CA ARG A 76 -0.41 8.74 4.91
C ARG A 76 -0.82 8.19 3.53
N ALA A 77 -1.09 9.07 2.58
CA ALA A 77 -1.43 8.73 1.20
C ALA A 77 -0.20 8.84 0.29
N PHE A 78 -0.22 8.05 -0.78
CA PHE A 78 0.78 8.05 -1.84
C PHE A 78 0.08 8.17 -3.19
N SER A 79 0.63 9.02 -4.06
CA SER A 79 0.12 9.27 -5.41
C SER A 79 1.15 8.88 -6.46
N HIS A 80 0.69 8.62 -7.69
CA HIS A 80 1.53 8.32 -8.84
C HIS A 80 0.99 9.09 -10.05
N PRO A 81 1.83 9.74 -10.86
CA PRO A 81 1.39 10.63 -11.95
C PRO A 81 0.57 9.92 -13.03
N ASP A 82 0.80 8.62 -13.20
CA ASP A 82 0.14 7.83 -14.24
C ASP A 82 -1.12 7.11 -13.76
N THR A 83 -1.67 7.38 -12.58
CA THR A 83 -2.93 6.79 -12.12
C THR A 83 -3.73 7.76 -11.26
N ASP A 84 -5.05 7.72 -11.39
CA ASP A 84 -5.97 8.52 -10.57
C ASP A 84 -6.22 7.90 -9.18
N TYR A 85 -5.73 6.67 -8.95
CA TYR A 85 -5.90 5.97 -7.68
C TYR A 85 -4.84 6.34 -6.64
N PHE A 86 -5.27 6.58 -5.41
CA PHE A 86 -4.39 6.79 -4.25
C PHE A 86 -4.10 5.47 -3.53
N VAL A 87 -2.92 5.37 -2.93
CA VAL A 87 -2.58 4.28 -1.99
C VAL A 87 -2.47 4.88 -0.59
N GLU A 88 -3.39 4.51 0.29
CA GLU A 88 -3.48 5.06 1.63
C GLU A 88 -3.05 4.06 2.70
N PHE A 89 -2.41 4.58 3.75
CA PHE A 89 -2.01 3.79 4.91
C PHE A 89 -2.61 4.39 6.19
N PRO A 90 -3.89 4.17 6.50
CA PRO A 90 -4.53 4.78 7.66
C PRO A 90 -3.82 4.40 8.98
N PRO A 91 -3.74 5.30 9.97
CA PRO A 91 -3.15 5.01 11.28
C PRO A 91 -4.01 4.00 12.06
N GLY A 92 -3.37 3.05 12.74
CA GLY A 92 -4.08 1.98 13.45
C GLY A 92 -4.75 2.41 14.78
N PRO A 93 -5.69 1.58 15.32
CA PRO A 93 -6.18 0.33 14.75
C PRO A 93 -7.43 0.55 13.89
N LEU A 94 -7.56 -0.21 12.80
CA LEU A 94 -8.82 -0.34 12.08
C LEU A 94 -9.86 -0.94 13.03
N GLY A 95 -10.86 -0.16 13.40
CA GLY A 95 -12.06 -0.68 14.04
C GLY A 95 -12.91 -1.41 12.99
N LEU A 96 -12.70 -2.73 12.82
CA LEU A 96 -13.82 -3.60 12.50
C LEU A 96 -14.75 -3.56 13.71
N GLY A 97 -16.07 -3.53 13.52
CA GLY A 97 -17.05 -3.38 14.61
C GLY A 97 -16.65 -4.08 15.92
N GLU A 98 -16.71 -3.34 17.04
CA GLU A 98 -16.49 -3.74 18.44
C GLU A 98 -15.32 -4.69 18.80
N THR A 99 -14.40 -4.98 17.88
CA THR A 99 -13.26 -5.88 18.13
C THR A 99 -11.97 -5.29 17.58
N VAL A 100 -11.09 -4.88 18.50
CA VAL A 100 -9.71 -4.49 18.18
C VAL A 100 -8.91 -5.79 17.97
N GLY A 101 -8.46 -6.05 16.75
CA GLY A 101 -7.55 -7.16 16.47
C GLY A 101 -6.19 -6.92 17.11
N GLU A 102 -5.67 -7.93 17.83
CA GLU A 102 -4.36 -7.87 18.47
C GLU A 102 -3.23 -7.86 17.43
N ASP A 103 -2.38 -6.83 17.55
CA ASP A 103 -1.16 -6.61 16.78
C ASP A 103 -0.16 -7.76 17.02
N SER A 104 -0.05 -8.67 16.05
CA SER A 104 0.94 -9.74 16.09
C SER A 104 2.31 -9.19 15.71
N ARG A 105 3.02 -8.61 16.69
CA ARG A 105 4.40 -8.14 16.53
C ARG A 105 5.33 -9.27 16.10
N ARG A 106 5.66 -9.34 14.81
CA ARG A 106 6.94 -9.93 14.37
C ARG A 106 7.95 -8.80 14.29
N ALA A 107 8.92 -8.82 15.20
CA ALA A 107 10.03 -7.88 15.19
C ALA A 107 10.90 -8.12 13.94
N GLY A 108 10.62 -7.41 12.85
CA GLY A 108 11.53 -7.26 11.72
C GLY A 108 12.69 -6.34 12.12
N LEU A 109 13.93 -6.79 11.93
CA LEU A 109 15.12 -5.99 12.23
C LEU A 109 15.08 -4.66 11.47
N GLY A 110 15.16 -3.56 12.22
CA GLY A 110 15.28 -2.22 11.66
C GLY A 110 16.54 -2.07 10.82
N LEU A 111 16.37 -1.95 9.51
CA LEU A 111 17.37 -1.43 8.59
C LEU A 111 16.74 -0.31 7.78
N SER A 112 16.85 0.92 8.30
CA SER A 112 16.41 2.17 7.64
C SER A 112 17.34 2.58 6.49
N ARG A 113 17.64 1.66 5.57
CA ARG A 113 18.23 1.99 4.27
C ARG A 113 17.20 1.63 3.22
N CYS A 114 16.72 2.61 2.47
CA CYS A 114 15.97 2.32 1.25
C CYS A 114 16.86 1.38 0.42
N PHE A 115 16.41 0.14 0.20
CA PHE A 115 17.09 -0.77 -0.70
C PHE A 115 16.87 -0.24 -2.11
N ALA A 116 17.79 0.60 -2.59
CA ALA A 116 17.90 0.91 -4.01
C ALA A 116 18.38 -0.36 -4.70
N THR A 117 17.44 -1.22 -5.12
CA THR A 117 17.75 -2.31 -6.04
C THR A 117 18.24 -1.70 -7.34
N HIS A 118 19.56 -1.71 -7.54
CA HIS A 118 20.17 -1.53 -8.85
C HIS A 118 19.70 -2.70 -9.72
N ALA A 119 18.88 -2.40 -10.73
CA ALA A 119 18.64 -3.30 -11.84
C ALA A 119 19.64 -2.92 -12.94
N GLU A 120 20.66 -3.76 -13.11
CA GLU A 120 21.47 -3.84 -14.34
C GLU A 120 20.82 -4.84 -15.32
#